data_AF-A0A150NX99-F1
#
_entry.id   AF-A0A150NX99-F1
#
_cell.length_a   1.000
_cell.length_b   1.000
_cell.length_c   1.000
_cell.angle_alpha   90.00
_cell.angle_beta   90.00
_cell.angle_gamma   90.00
#
_symmetry.space_group_name_H-M   'P 1'
#
loop_
_entity.id
_entity.type
_entity.pdbx_description
1 polymer ?
#
loop_
_entity_poly.entity_id
_entity_poly.type
_entity_poly.pdbx_seq_one_letter_code
_entity_poly.pdbx_strand_id
1 'polypeptide(L)'
;MLNQHIFKVVFDKIDIDKSYFKYVVEKGLQDAVKHTHGSTMKHLTKKYFDNIMVSYTNLREQQRIASELDLLSKLILRRQEQLKELNLLVKSRYFEEVVA
;
A
#
# COMPACT_ATOMS: atom_id res chain seq x y z
N MET A 1 -8.50 8.37 -22.51
CA MET A 1 -7.11 7.88 -22.66
C MET A 1 -6.53 7.67 -21.27
N LEU A 2 -5.83 6.56 -21.03
CA LEU A 2 -5.11 6.30 -19.77
C LEU A 2 -3.67 6.83 -19.93
N ASN A 3 -3.11 7.50 -18.93
CA ASN A 3 -1.72 8.00 -19.00
C ASN A 3 -0.72 6.84 -19.18
N GLN A 4 0.38 7.06 -19.91
CA GLN A 4 1.35 6.01 -20.29
C GLN A 4 2.04 5.29 -19.11
N HIS A 5 1.84 5.78 -17.88
CA HIS A 5 2.41 5.22 -16.64
C HIS A 5 1.38 4.48 -15.78
N ILE A 6 0.16 4.28 -16.27
CA ILE A 6 -0.93 3.64 -15.52
C ILE A 6 -1.30 2.34 -16.22
N PHE A 7 -1.32 1.23 -15.47
CA PHE A 7 -1.85 -0.05 -15.94
C PHE A 7 -3.26 -0.27 -15.37
N LYS A 8 -4.22 -0.60 -16.24
CA LYS A 8 -5.56 -1.03 -15.81
C LYS A 8 -5.56 -2.55 -15.64
N VAL A 9 -5.88 -3.00 -14.42
CA VAL A 9 -6.09 -4.43 -14.15
C VAL A 9 -7.53 -4.80 -14.51
N VAL A 10 -7.69 -5.90 -15.25
CA VAL A 10 -8.99 -6.50 -15.56
C VAL A 10 -8.97 -7.93 -15.01
N PHE A 11 -9.90 -8.22 -14.11
CA PHE A 11 -10.08 -9.56 -13.57
C PHE A 11 -11.05 -10.32 -14.49
N ASP A 12 -10.53 -11.25 -15.29
CA ASP A 12 -11.37 -12.12 -16.12
C ASP A 12 -11.43 -13.52 -15.50
N LYS A 13 -12.65 -13.99 -15.19
CA LYS A 13 -13.00 -15.37 -14.77
C LYS A 13 -12.31 -15.94 -13.53
N ILE A 14 -11.61 -15.13 -12.73
CA ILE A 14 -10.96 -15.56 -11.49
C ILE A 14 -11.68 -14.93 -10.29
N ASP A 15 -12.12 -15.76 -9.35
CA ASP A 15 -12.61 -15.29 -8.06
C ASP A 15 -11.45 -14.71 -7.26
N ILE A 16 -11.41 -13.38 -7.19
CA ILE A 16 -10.39 -12.65 -6.48
C ILE A 16 -10.98 -11.49 -5.69
N ASP A 17 -10.69 -11.45 -4.40
CA ASP A 17 -11.03 -10.33 -3.54
C ASP A 17 -10.13 -9.13 -3.88
N LYS A 18 -10.74 -7.95 -4.03
CA LYS A 18 -10.03 -6.74 -4.49
C LYS A 18 -9.05 -6.21 -3.44
N SER A 19 -9.40 -6.29 -2.16
CA SER A 19 -8.51 -5.89 -1.06
C SER A 19 -7.33 -6.85 -0.96
N TYR A 20 -7.58 -8.16 -1.04
CA TYR A 20 -6.53 -9.17 -1.12
C TYR A 20 -5.60 -8.92 -2.30
N PHE A 21 -6.15 -8.70 -3.50
CA PHE A 21 -5.37 -8.41 -4.71
C PHE A 21 -4.44 -7.21 -4.52
N LYS A 22 -4.96 -6.12 -3.93
CA LYS A 22 -4.15 -4.93 -3.62
C LYS A 22 -2.92 -5.31 -2.78
N TYR A 23 -3.10 -6.08 -1.71
CA TYR A 23 -2.01 -6.47 -0.82
C TYR A 23 -0.98 -7.40 -1.48
N VAL A 24 -1.44 -8.41 -2.23
CA VAL A 24 -0.49 -9.35 -2.89
C VAL A 24 0.26 -8.71 -4.04
N VAL A 25 -0.38 -7.81 -4.79
CA VAL A 25 0.31 -7.04 -5.83
C VAL A 25 1.28 -6.04 -5.21
N GLU A 26 0.90 -5.33 -4.15
CA GLU A 26 1.80 -4.42 -3.45
C GLU A 26 3.05 -5.16 -2.97
N LYS A 27 2.89 -6.35 -2.36
CA LYS A 27 4.01 -7.20 -1.95
C LYS A 27 4.85 -7.64 -3.16
N GLY A 28 4.23 -8.14 -4.22
CA GLY A 28 4.94 -8.57 -5.44
C GLY A 28 5.72 -7.44 -6.09
N LEU A 29 5.17 -6.22 -6.10
CA LEU A 29 5.83 -5.01 -6.58
C LEU A 29 7.01 -4.63 -5.69
N GLN A 30 6.87 -4.68 -4.37
CA GLN A 30 7.97 -4.40 -3.45
C GLN A 30 9.15 -5.36 -3.65
N ASP A 31 8.87 -6.65 -3.85
CA ASP A 31 9.89 -7.65 -4.11
C ASP A 31 10.55 -7.45 -5.48
N ALA A 32 9.76 -7.14 -6.51
CA ALA A 32 10.25 -6.76 -7.84
C ALA A 32 11.18 -5.54 -7.79
N VAL A 33 10.81 -4.50 -7.03
CA VAL A 33 11.54 -3.24 -6.86
C VAL A 33 12.88 -3.40 -6.11
N LYS A 34 13.03 -4.43 -5.28
CA LYS A 34 14.32 -4.77 -4.64
C LYS A 34 15.35 -5.28 -5.65
N HIS A 35 14.91 -5.85 -6.77
CA HIS A 35 15.78 -6.47 -7.77
C HIS A 35 16.06 -5.57 -8.99
N THR A 36 15.35 -4.44 -9.12
CA THR A 36 15.57 -3.47 -10.20
C THR A 36 16.74 -2.51 -9.90
N HIS A 37 17.73 -2.47 -10.79
CA HIS A 37 18.88 -1.58 -10.72
C HIS A 37 18.56 -0.20 -11.34
N GLY A 38 18.50 0.85 -10.52
CA GLY A 38 18.33 2.24 -10.96
C GLY A 38 18.08 3.19 -9.78
N SER A 39 18.98 4.17 -9.57
CA SER A 39 19.03 4.98 -8.34
C SER A 39 18.06 6.17 -8.26
N THR A 40 17.36 6.54 -9.34
CA THR A 40 16.59 7.81 -9.34
C THR A 40 15.14 7.70 -9.86
N MET A 41 14.81 6.73 -10.72
CA MET A 41 13.42 6.42 -11.11
C MET A 41 13.26 4.93 -11.44
N LYS A 42 12.65 4.17 -10.53
CA LYS A 42 12.41 2.73 -10.70
C LYS A 42 11.22 2.49 -11.62
N HIS A 43 11.49 2.40 -12.92
CA HIS A 43 10.47 2.04 -13.91
C HIS A 43 10.32 0.53 -13.97
N LEU A 44 9.12 0.04 -13.68
CA LEU A 44 8.76 -1.35 -13.91
C LEU A 44 8.35 -1.51 -15.37
N THR A 45 9.13 -2.27 -16.15
CA THR A 45 8.73 -2.57 -17.53
C THR A 45 7.50 -3.48 -17.52
N LYS A 46 6.63 -3.36 -18.53
CA LYS A 46 5.46 -4.25 -18.67
C LYS A 46 5.85 -5.73 -18.64
N LYS A 47 6.94 -6.10 -19.33
CA LYS A 47 7.49 -7.46 -19.31
C LYS A 47 7.80 -7.92 -17.89
N TYR A 48 8.37 -7.07 -17.06
CA TYR A 48 8.69 -7.45 -15.68
C TYR A 48 7.43 -7.51 -14.80
N PHE A 49 6.49 -6.58 -14.99
CA PHE A 49 5.18 -6.59 -14.34
C PHE A 49 4.40 -7.88 -14.63
N ASP A 50 4.31 -8.28 -15.90
CA ASP A 50 3.59 -9.48 -16.34
C ASP A 50 4.21 -10.78 -15.78
N ASN A 51 5.48 -10.74 -15.34
CA ASN A 51 6.19 -11.87 -14.72
C ASN A 51 6.11 -11.87 -13.19
N ILE A 52 5.47 -10.88 -12.55
CA ILE A 52 5.29 -10.88 -11.11
C ILE A 52 4.31 -12.00 -10.75
N MET A 53 4.83 -13.02 -10.07
CA MET A 53 4.00 -14.07 -9.48
C MET A 53 3.46 -13.61 -8.14
N VAL A 54 2.14 -13.67 -7.97
CA VAL A 54 1.46 -13.35 -6.72
C VAL A 54 0.79 -14.59 -6.16
N SER A 55 0.70 -14.67 -4.83
CA SER A 55 0.06 -15.78 -4.13
C SER A 55 -1.44 -15.81 -4.43
N TYR A 56 -1.93 -16.94 -4.91
CA TYR A 56 -3.37 -17.17 -5.10
C TYR A 56 -3.87 -18.22 -4.11
N THR A 57 -5.01 -17.95 -3.47
CA THR A 57 -5.68 -18.86 -2.54
C THR A 57 -7.19 -18.83 -2.78
N ASN A 58 -7.95 -19.70 -2.12
CA ASN A 58 -9.41 -19.70 -2.27
C ASN A 58 -10.05 -18.39 -1.73
N LEU A 59 -11.22 -18.03 -2.23
CA LEU A 59 -11.87 -16.74 -1.94
C LEU A 59 -12.07 -16.49 -0.43
N ARG A 60 -12.39 -17.52 0.35
CA ARG A 60 -12.58 -17.40 1.81
C ARG A 60 -11.28 -17.00 2.51
N GLU A 61 -10.17 -17.65 2.16
CA GLU A 61 -8.86 -17.29 2.70
C GLU A 61 -8.40 -15.91 2.23
N GLN A 62 -8.69 -15.54 0.98
CA GLN A 62 -8.41 -14.19 0.49
C GLN A 62 -9.11 -13.13 1.34
N GLN A 63 -10.40 -13.30 1.59
CA GLN A 63 -11.21 -12.39 2.41
C GLN A 63 -10.71 -12.33 3.86
N ARG A 64 -10.34 -13.47 4.45
CA ARG A 64 -9.78 -13.53 5.81
C ARG A 64 -8.49 -12.72 5.90
N ILE A 65 -7.55 -12.97 5.00
CA ILE A 65 -6.26 -12.27 4.95
C ILE A 65 -6.48 -10.77 4.71
N ALA A 66 -7.33 -10.42 3.74
CA ALA A 66 -7.64 -9.02 3.44
C ALA A 66 -8.23 -8.29 4.65
N SER A 67 -9.17 -8.92 5.36
CA SER A 67 -9.81 -8.33 6.54
C SER A 67 -8.83 -8.07 7.68
N GLU A 68 -7.91 -9.00 7.93
CA GLU A 68 -6.86 -8.84 8.94
C GLU A 68 -5.90 -7.70 8.57
N LEU A 69 -5.45 -7.65 7.32
CA LEU A 69 -4.56 -6.58 6.83
C LEU A 69 -5.25 -5.21 6.80
N ASP A 70 -6.52 -5.15 6.43
CA ASP A 70 -7.32 -3.91 6.44
C ASP A 70 -7.47 -3.38 7.87
N LEU A 71 -7.71 -4.26 8.86
CA LEU A 71 -7.76 -3.89 10.26
C LEU A 71 -6.43 -3.30 10.73
N LEU A 72 -5.32 -3.98 10.44
CA LEU A 72 -3.98 -3.51 10.80
C LEU A 72 -3.66 -2.16 10.13
N SER A 73 -3.99 -2.00 8.86
CA SER A 73 -3.79 -0.74 8.12
C SER A 73 -4.58 0.41 8.76
N LYS A 74 -5.84 0.19 9.12
CA LYS A 74 -6.66 1.19 9.84
C LYS A 74 -6.07 1.55 11.20
N LEU A 75 -5.56 0.58 11.95
CA LEU A 75 -4.92 0.84 13.24
C LEU A 75 -3.66 1.70 13.08
N ILE A 76 -2.81 1.39 12.10
CA ILE A 76 -1.60 2.17 11.81
C ILE A 76 -1.97 3.61 11.45
N LEU A 77 -2.94 3.81 10.57
CA LEU A 77 -3.39 5.15 10.16
C LEU A 77 -3.88 5.97 11.37
N ARG A 78 -4.73 5.37 12.22
CA ARG A 78 -5.19 6.04 13.45
C ARG A 78 -4.06 6.43 14.39
N ARG A 79 -3.04 5.57 14.54
CA ARG A 79 -1.87 5.90 15.36
C ARG A 79 -1.06 7.05 14.77
N GLN A 80 -0.91 7.11 13.45
CA GLN A 80 -0.23 8.21 12.77
C GLN A 80 -0.99 9.54 12.94
N GLU A 81 -2.32 9.51 12.86
CA GLU A 81 -3.18 10.67 13.13
C GLU A 81 -3.02 11.16 14.59
N GLN A 82 -3.09 10.24 15.55
CA GLN A 82 -2.88 10.56 16.97
C GLN A 82 -1.50 11.18 17.23
N LEU A 83 -0.44 10.64 16.61
CA LEU A 83 0.90 11.21 16.72
C LEU A 83 0.97 12.63 16.13
N LYS A 84 0.27 12.88 15.02
CA LYS A 84 0.21 14.20 14.40
C LYS A 84 -0.51 15.21 15.31
N GLU A 85 -1.65 14.83 15.88
CA GLU A 85 -2.41 15.66 16.82
C GLU A 85 -1.61 15.95 18.08
N LEU A 86 -0.96 14.94 18.67
CA LEU A 86 -0.09 15.12 19.83
C LEU A 86 1.04 16.11 19.55
N ASN A 87 1.68 16.02 18.39
CA ASN A 87 2.72 16.96 17.98
C ASN A 87 2.19 18.40 17.83
N LEU A 88 0.95 18.58 17.37
CA LEU A 88 0.33 19.91 17.29
C LEU A 88 0.06 20.49 18.67
N LEU A 89 -0.48 19.67 19.59
CA LEU A 89 -0.74 20.08 20.97
C LEU A 89 0.55 20.49 21.69
N VAL A 90 1.60 19.67 21.56
CA VAL A 90 2.91 19.98 22.14
C VAL A 90 3.44 21.32 21.60
N LYS A 91 3.40 21.54 20.29
CA LYS A 91 3.80 22.83 19.69
C LYS A 91 2.99 24.00 20.23
N SER A 92 1.66 23.88 20.33
CA SER A 92 0.82 24.97 20.83
C SER A 92 1.17 25.38 22.27
N ARG A 93 1.44 24.40 23.15
CA ARG A 93 1.85 24.68 24.54
C ARG A 93 3.18 25.43 24.62
N TYR A 94 4.17 25.03 23.80
CA TYR A 94 5.45 25.74 23.75
C TYR A 94 5.29 27.20 23.30
N PHE A 95 4.37 27.51 22.39
CA PHE A 95 4.11 28.89 22.00
C PHE A 95 3.45 29.71 23.11
N GLU A 96 2.57 29.11 23.92
CA GLU A 96 1.96 29.79 25.06
C GLU A 96 2.98 30.11 26.17
N GLU A 97 3.88 29.18 26.49
CA GLU A 97 4.90 29.35 27.56
C GLU A 97 6.04 30.30 27.18
N VAL A 98 6.29 30.55 25.89
CA VAL A 98 7.36 31.46 25.41
C VAL A 98 6.85 32.91 25.24
N VAL A 99 5.54 33.10 25.16
CA VAL A 99 4.90 34.43 25.00
C VAL A 99 4.38 35.00 26.32
N ALA A 100 4.29 34.18 27.37
CA ALA A 100 3.99 34.59 28.75
C ALA A 100 5.24 35.05 29.51
#